data_AF-A0A8T5N937-F1
#
_entry.id   AF-A0A8T5N937-F1
#
_cell.length_a   1.000
_cell.length_b   1.000
_cell.length_c   1.000
_cell.angle_alpha   90.00
_cell.angle_beta   90.00
_cell.angle_gamma   90.00
#
_symmetry.space_group_name_H-M   'P 1'
#
loop_
_entity.id
_entity.type
_entity.pdbx_description
1 polymer ?
#
loop_
_entity_poly.entity_id
_entity_poly.type
_entity_poly.pdbx_seq_one_letter_code
_entity_poly.pdbx_strand_id
1 'polypeptide(L)' 'MTEVSTIKQDIARELDQLPLELQRQVLDFAHALGRSFPKGVQGKRLLDFSGIMETEDIKAMSEAIESGCERVDMNEW' A
#
# COMPACT_ATOMS: atom_id res chain seq x y z
N MET A 1 -35.25 12.00 16.69
CA MET A 1 -33.80 11.75 16.79
C MET A 1 -33.44 10.82 15.65
N THR A 2 -32.95 11.36 14.54
CA THR A 2 -32.46 10.56 13.41
C THR A 2 -31.09 10.01 13.78
N GLU A 3 -30.98 8.69 13.92
CA GLU A 3 -29.67 8.03 14.01
C GLU A 3 -28.86 8.37 12.76
N VAL A 4 -27.66 8.93 12.96
CA VAL A 4 -26.70 9.10 11.88
C VAL A 4 -26.19 7.70 11.53
N SER A 5 -26.77 7.13 10.48
CA SER A 5 -26.34 5.83 9.95
C SER A 5 -24.91 5.92 9.45
N THR A 6 -24.13 4.89 9.75
CA THR A 6 -22.80 4.73 9.14
C THR A 6 -22.96 4.18 7.73
N ILE A 7 -22.04 4.52 6.82
CA ILE A 7 -22.01 4.00 5.44
C ILE A 7 -22.13 2.47 5.40
N LYS A 8 -21.53 1.77 6.37
CA LYS A 8 -21.64 0.31 6.49
C LYS A 8 -23.08 -0.16 6.74
N GLN A 9 -23.82 0.52 7.60
CA GLN A 9 -25.22 0.17 7.92
C GLN A 9 -26.14 0.43 6.74
N ASP A 10 -25.94 1.55 6.02
CA ASP A 10 -26.70 1.84 4.81
C ASP A 10 -26.46 0.79 3.73
N ILE A 11 -25.20 0.42 3.49
CA ILE A 11 -24.86 -0.65 2.53
C ILE A 11 -25.53 -1.97 2.91
N ALA A 12 -25.53 -2.34 4.19
CA ALA A 12 -26.17 -3.58 4.65
C ALA A 12 -27.69 -3.56 4.40
N ARG A 13 -28.36 -2.44 4.71
CA ARG A 13 -29.80 -2.29 4.50
C ARG A 13 -30.19 -2.36 3.02
N GLU A 14 -29.41 -1.73 2.14
CA GLU A 14 -29.64 -1.83 0.69
C GLU A 14 -29.37 -3.24 0.17
N LEU A 15 -28.32 -3.91 0.67
CA LEU A 15 -27.96 -5.27 0.27
C LEU A 15 -29.08 -6.28 0.60
N ASP A 16 -29.74 -6.13 1.75
CA ASP A 16 -30.84 -7.00 2.18
C ASP A 16 -32.06 -6.95 1.25
N GLN A 17 -32.23 -5.87 0.48
CA GLN A 17 -33.33 -5.71 -0.48
C GLN A 17 -33.01 -6.28 -1.88
N LEU A 18 -31.74 -6.64 -2.14
CA LEU A 18 -31.31 -7.11 -3.45
C LEU A 18 -31.55 -8.62 -3.64
N PRO A 19 -31.90 -9.07 -4.86
CA PRO A 19 -31.82 -10.48 -5.24
C PRO A 19 -30.40 -11.04 -5.07
N LEU A 20 -30.30 -12.36 -4.87
CA LEU A 20 -29.04 -13.05 -4.56
C LEU A 20 -27.93 -12.78 -5.59
N GLU A 21 -28.28 -12.71 -6.86
CA GLU A 21 -27.36 -12.45 -7.97
C GLU A 21 -26.74 -11.05 -7.86
N LEU A 22 -27.53 -10.05 -7.47
CA LEU A 22 -27.07 -8.68 -7.27
C LEU A 22 -26.28 -8.56 -5.97
N GLN A 23 -26.67 -9.27 -4.90
CA GLN A 23 -25.86 -9.35 -3.69
C GLN A 23 -24.46 -9.91 -3.99
N ARG A 24 -24.40 -10.94 -4.85
CA ARG A 24 -23.13 -11.51 -5.29
C ARG A 24 -22.28 -10.50 -6.06
N GLN A 25 -22.91 -9.72 -6.95
CA GLN A 25 -22.21 -8.66 -7.69
C GLN A 25 -21.62 -7.59 -6.75
N VAL A 26 -22.35 -7.19 -5.71
CA VAL A 26 -21.85 -6.25 -4.69
C VAL A 26 -20.65 -6.84 -3.94
N LEU A 27 -20.72 -8.11 -3.55
CA LEU A 27 -19.62 -8.81 -2.88
C LEU A 27 -18.36 -8.88 -3.76
N ASP A 28 -18.52 -9.23 -5.03
CA ASP A 28 -17.42 -9.31 -5.98
C ASP A 28 -16.78 -7.93 -6.20
N PHE A 29 -17.58 -6.87 -6.26
CA PHE A 29 -17.09 -5.48 -6.33
C PHE A 29 -16.32 -5.07 -5.07
N ALA A 30 -16.85 -5.36 -3.88
CA ALA A 30 -16.16 -5.07 -2.62
C ALA A 30 -14.80 -5.80 -2.52
N HIS A 31 -14.72 -7.04 -2.99
CA HIS A 31 -13.46 -7.76 -3.10
C HIS A 31 -12.49 -7.11 -4.09
N ALA A 32 -12.97 -6.63 -5.23
CA ALA A 32 -12.14 -5.92 -6.21
C ALA A 32 -11.56 -4.63 -5.61
N LEU A 33 -12.38 -3.84 -4.91
CA LEU A 33 -11.93 -2.65 -4.18
C LEU A 33 -10.87 -2.99 -3.11
N GLY A 34 -11.04 -4.09 -2.38
CA GLY A 34 -10.05 -4.54 -1.40
C GLY A 34 -8.72 -5.02 -2.00
N ARG A 35 -8.70 -5.33 -3.30
CA ARG A 35 -7.51 -5.71 -4.07
C ARG A 35 -6.89 -4.54 -4.84
N SER A 36 -7.65 -3.49 -5.14
CA SER A 36 -7.14 -2.31 -5.87
C SER A 36 -6.20 -1.47 -5.03
N PHE A 37 -6.27 -1.57 -3.70
CA PHE A 37 -5.24 -1.00 -2.84
C PHE A 37 -4.04 -1.96 -2.79
N PRO A 38 -2.82 -1.47 -3.12
CA PRO A 38 -1.62 -2.26 -2.91
C PRO A 38 -1.56 -2.64 -1.43
N LYS A 39 -1.64 -3.94 -1.15
CA LYS A 39 -1.40 -4.45 0.21
C LYS A 39 0.09 -4.33 0.46
N GLY A 40 0.47 -3.37 1.30
CA GLY A 40 1.83 -3.31 1.83
C GLY A 40 2.21 -4.64 2.49
N VAL A 41 3.49 -5.00 2.44
CA VAL A 41 4.02 -6.09 3.27
C VAL A 41 4.19 -5.60 4.69
N GLN A 42 4.05 -6.48 5.68
CA GLN A 42 4.40 -6.15 7.06
C GLN A 42 5.88 -5.74 7.11
N GLY A 43 6.20 -4.61 7.75
CA GLY A 43 7.59 -4.11 7.82
C GLY A 43 8.58 -5.14 8.37
N LYS A 44 8.12 -6.07 9.22
CA LYS A 44 8.92 -7.21 9.72
C LYS A 44 9.51 -8.06 8.58
N ARG A 45 8.85 -8.17 7.43
CA ARG A 45 9.33 -8.88 6.24
C ARG A 45 10.52 -8.19 5.57
N LEU A 46 10.74 -6.90 5.83
CA LEU A 46 11.91 -6.19 5.33
C LEU A 46 13.19 -6.56 6.09
N LEU A 47 13.06 -7.11 7.30
CA LEU A 47 14.20 -7.57 8.08
C LEU A 47 14.93 -8.75 7.40
N ASP A 48 14.23 -9.51 6.56
CA ASP A 48 14.83 -10.59 5.76
C ASP A 48 15.88 -10.05 4.76
N PHE A 49 15.83 -8.75 4.45
CA PHE A 49 16.80 -8.05 3.59
C PHE A 49 17.91 -7.35 4.38
N SER A 50 17.94 -7.47 5.72
CA SER A 50 19.00 -6.87 6.52
C SER A 50 20.33 -7.59 6.29
N GLY A 51 21.33 -6.87 5.79
CA GLY A 51 22.68 -7.40 5.63
C GLY A 51 22.86 -8.38 4.47
N ILE A 52 21.92 -8.44 3.53
CA ILE A 52 22.02 -9.30 2.34
C ILE A 52 22.91 -8.73 1.23
N MET A 53 23.31 -7.46 1.35
CA MET A 53 24.12 -6.79 0.35
C MET A 53 25.57 -7.23 0.49
N GLU A 54 26.14 -7.75 -0.58
CA GLU A 54 27.56 -8.09 -0.63
C GLU A 54 28.41 -6.81 -0.64
N THR A 55 29.67 -6.94 -0.26
CA THR A 55 30.59 -5.79 -0.15
C THR A 55 30.76 -5.09 -1.51
N GLU A 56 30.75 -5.87 -2.59
CA GLU A 56 30.86 -5.42 -3.96
C GLU A 56 29.65 -4.57 -4.38
N ASP A 57 28.44 -4.96 -3.97
CA ASP A 57 27.21 -4.20 -4.25
C ASP A 57 27.24 -2.85 -3.52
N ILE A 58 27.70 -2.84 -2.26
CA ILE A 58 27.89 -1.62 -1.47
C ILE A 58 28.88 -0.69 -2.17
N LYS A 59 30.02 -1.23 -2.62
CA LYS A 59 31.06 -0.45 -3.30
C LYS A 59 30.54 0.14 -4.62
N ALA A 60 29.85 -0.65 -5.43
CA ALA A 60 29.28 -0.19 -6.70
C ALA A 60 28.25 0.93 -6.49
N MET A 61 27.40 0.82 -5.45
CA MET A 61 26.47 1.88 -5.08
C MET A 61 27.18 3.15 -4.64
N SER A 62 28.22 3.05 -3.80
CA SER A 62 29.02 4.20 -3.38
C SER A 62 29.67 4.92 -4.56
N GLU A 63 30.28 4.17 -5.49
CA GLU A 63 30.89 4.74 -6.70
C GLU A 63 29.85 5.44 -7.59
N ALA A 64 28.67 4.85 -7.75
CA ALA A 64 27.58 5.45 -8.51
C ALA A 64 27.06 6.76 -7.89
N ILE A 65 26.97 6.82 -6.56
CA ILE A 65 26.57 8.04 -5.83
C ILE A 65 27.64 9.12 -6.00
N GLU A 66 28.92 8.81 -5.75
CA GLU A 66 30.00 9.80 -5.83
C GLU A 66 30.25 10.32 -7.26
N SER A 67 30.03 9.47 -8.27
CA SER A 67 30.23 9.84 -9.68
C SER A 67 29.02 10.53 -10.31
N GLY A 68 27.81 10.25 -9.82
CA GLY A 68 26.56 10.69 -10.45
C GLY A 68 25.73 11.70 -9.65
N CYS A 69 25.97 11.87 -8.35
CA CYS A 69 25.29 12.90 -7.55
C CYS A 69 26.07 14.22 -7.58
N GLU A 70 25.34 15.33 -7.73
CA GLU A 70 25.89 16.67 -7.50
C GLU A 70 26.38 16.77 -6.05
N ARG A 71 27.61 17.24 -5.84
CA ARG A 71 28.15 17.43 -4.49
C ARG A 71 27.35 18.55 -3.83
N VAL A 72 26.72 18.23 -2.70
CA VAL A 72 26.06 19.25 -1.87
C VAL A 72 27.14 20.16 -1.30
N ASP A 73 27.15 21.44 -1.68
CA ASP A 73 27.96 22.44 -1.00
C ASP A 73 27.31 22.75 0.35
N MET A 74 27.96 22.33 1.43
CA MET A 74 27.46 22.57 2.79
C MET A 74 27.49 24.05 3.20
N ASN A 75 28.06 24.94 2.37
CA ASN A 75 28.13 26.38 2.62
C ASN A 75 27.12 27.18 1.78
N GLU A 76 26.29 26.54 0.95
CA GLU A 76 25.26 27.21 0.14
C GLU A 76 23.95 27.49 0.90
N TRP A 77 23.91 27.33 2.24
CA TRP A 77 22.75 27.60 3.09
C TRP A 77 23.04 28.66 4.15
#